data_AF-A0A927C413-F1
#
_entry.id   AF-A0A927C413-F1
#
_cell.length_a   1.000
_cell.length_b   1.000
_cell.length_c   1.000
_cell.angle_alpha   90.00
_cell.angle_beta   90.00
_cell.angle_gamma   90.00
#
_symmetry.space_group_name_H-M   'P 1'
#
loop_
_entity.id
_entity.type
_entity.pdbx_description
1 polymer ?
#
loop_
_entity_poly.entity_id
_entity_poly.type
_entity_poly.pdbx_seq_one_letter_code
_entity_poly.pdbx_strand_id
1 'polypeptide(L)'
;MSNERESIEKNDTGVLRPEDCLICCLGENNPRYHFEIWTLFRTVIKFGGRIAAAKRFALFVGDIDKQIADALQRLGVTVRVVQPVDRRAPYANKLRMLELNEPYEVMIAIDCDTVVARDFYNQLSPSHVQAKYAPLNPFPQGKWRILLSRYGLPFPESANIPYFNSGVLTIPRQHADDIRAAWGKYVGLLLKDRPVLPRFRHYQLDQIALTLALLEERAVAVKPYPAVMNYQIKRPYPNTDPYIIHHHHKTRFGLLREVGQQIPDRAIRRINSFLRKGE
;
A
#
# COMPACT_ATOMS: atom_id res chain seq x y z
N MET A 1 -16.63 -47.36 -16.10
CA MET A 1 -15.51 -46.40 -16.05
C MET A 1 -16.07 -45.05 -15.66
N SER A 2 -16.23 -44.87 -14.36
CA SER A 2 -16.58 -43.61 -13.71
C SER A 2 -15.33 -42.73 -13.63
N ASN A 3 -15.43 -41.48 -14.04
CA ASN A 3 -14.44 -40.46 -13.75
C ASN A 3 -15.16 -39.35 -12.99
N GLU A 4 -15.16 -39.48 -11.66
CA GLU A 4 -15.50 -38.40 -10.74
C GLU A 4 -14.45 -37.31 -10.90
N ARG A 5 -14.87 -36.19 -11.49
CA ARG A 5 -14.17 -34.92 -11.29
C ARG A 5 -14.69 -34.39 -9.96
N GLU A 6 -13.85 -34.48 -8.92
CA GLU A 6 -14.02 -33.72 -7.69
C GLU A 6 -14.11 -32.24 -8.05
N SER A 7 -15.34 -31.73 -8.09
CA SER A 7 -15.62 -30.31 -8.01
C SER A 7 -15.29 -29.89 -6.58
N ILE A 8 -14.16 -29.23 -6.41
CA ILE A 8 -13.87 -28.51 -5.17
C ILE A 8 -14.93 -27.41 -5.04
N GLU A 9 -15.96 -27.67 -4.26
CA GLU A 9 -16.93 -26.68 -3.82
C GLU A 9 -16.16 -25.55 -3.13
N LYS A 10 -16.15 -24.37 -3.76
CA LYS A 10 -15.81 -23.14 -3.06
C LYS A 10 -16.86 -22.98 -1.97
N ASN A 11 -16.44 -23.02 -0.71
CA ASN A 11 -17.28 -22.66 0.42
C ASN A 11 -17.67 -21.18 0.31
N ASP A 12 -18.81 -20.93 -0.33
CA ASP A 12 -19.39 -19.64 -0.66
C ASP A 12 -20.08 -19.01 0.56
N THR A 13 -19.31 -18.77 1.63
CA THR A 13 -19.82 -18.01 2.79
C THR A 13 -19.75 -16.50 2.57
N GLY A 14 -19.12 -16.03 1.47
CA GLY A 14 -18.84 -14.60 1.24
C GLY A 14 -17.92 -13.95 2.28
N VAL A 15 -17.38 -14.73 3.22
CA VAL A 15 -16.49 -14.25 4.28
C VAL A 15 -15.04 -14.40 3.81
N LEU A 16 -14.37 -13.27 3.55
CA LEU A 16 -12.93 -13.21 3.36
C LEU A 16 -12.26 -14.02 4.48
N ARG A 17 -11.18 -14.77 4.18
CA ARG A 17 -10.33 -15.41 5.19
C ARG A 17 -8.96 -14.71 5.27
N PRO A 18 -8.31 -14.68 6.45
CA PRO A 18 -7.00 -14.05 6.58
C PRO A 18 -5.92 -14.62 5.65
N GLU A 19 -5.91 -15.92 5.41
CA GLU A 19 -4.99 -16.62 4.52
C GLU A 19 -5.20 -16.32 3.02
N ASP A 20 -6.37 -15.80 2.66
CA ASP A 20 -6.67 -15.34 1.29
C ASP A 20 -6.22 -13.88 1.07
N CYS A 21 -5.69 -13.23 2.10
CA CYS A 21 -5.07 -11.91 1.99
C CYS A 21 -3.59 -12.02 1.62
N LEU A 22 -3.08 -11.03 0.90
CA LEU A 22 -1.66 -10.88 0.58
C LEU A 22 -1.17 -9.49 0.98
N ILE A 23 -0.27 -9.40 1.95
CA ILE A 23 0.45 -8.17 2.27
C ILE A 23 1.72 -8.10 1.42
N CYS A 24 1.83 -7.05 0.60
CA CYS A 24 3.00 -6.80 -0.22
C CYS A 24 3.59 -5.44 0.09
N CYS A 25 4.90 -5.39 0.28
CA CYS A 25 5.65 -4.13 0.28
C CYS A 25 6.78 -4.18 -0.75
N LEU A 26 7.30 -3.00 -1.09
CA LEU A 26 8.39 -2.86 -2.04
C LEU A 26 9.41 -1.85 -1.50
N GLY A 27 10.69 -2.15 -1.73
CA GLY A 27 11.79 -1.28 -1.38
C GLY A 27 12.96 -1.36 -2.36
N GLU A 28 13.94 -0.49 -2.12
CA GLU A 28 15.21 -0.47 -2.84
C GLU A 28 16.27 -1.29 -2.07
N ASN A 29 17.35 -1.69 -2.74
CA ASN A 29 18.45 -2.41 -2.08
C ASN A 29 19.37 -1.46 -1.29
N ASN A 30 18.92 -0.96 -0.14
CA ASN A 30 19.78 -0.21 0.76
C ASN A 30 19.37 -0.37 2.23
N PRO A 31 20.27 -0.06 3.19
CA PRO A 31 20.06 -0.34 4.60
C PRO A 31 18.79 0.26 5.20
N ARG A 32 18.31 1.40 4.67
CA ARG A 32 17.05 2.00 5.14
C ARG A 32 15.87 1.11 4.80
N TYR A 33 15.72 0.73 3.53
CA TYR A 33 14.61 -0.12 3.10
C TYR A 33 14.70 -1.52 3.70
N HIS A 34 15.91 -2.06 3.88
CA HIS A 34 16.12 -3.31 4.61
C HIS A 34 15.52 -3.24 6.02
N PHE A 35 15.90 -2.20 6.79
CA PHE A 35 15.38 -1.98 8.13
C PHE A 35 13.86 -1.77 8.14
N GLU A 36 13.32 -0.98 7.22
CA GLU A 36 11.91 -0.63 7.16
C GLU A 36 11.04 -1.84 6.80
N ILE A 37 11.42 -2.61 5.78
CA ILE A 37 10.72 -3.84 5.39
C ILE A 37 10.79 -4.89 6.51
N TRP A 38 11.96 -5.06 7.12
CA TRP A 38 12.14 -5.94 8.28
C TRP A 38 11.22 -5.55 9.43
N THR A 39 11.19 -4.26 9.76
CA THR A 39 10.37 -3.70 10.83
C THR A 39 8.88 -3.89 10.54
N LEU A 40 8.44 -3.59 9.31
CA LEU A 40 7.07 -3.79 8.86
C LEU A 40 6.64 -5.24 9.10
N PHE A 41 7.35 -6.23 8.57
CA PHE A 41 6.92 -7.63 8.70
C PHE A 41 7.00 -8.17 10.13
N ARG A 42 7.98 -7.76 10.93
CA ARG A 42 7.99 -8.09 12.37
C ARG A 42 6.76 -7.54 13.08
N THR A 43 6.34 -6.32 12.76
CA THR A 43 5.13 -5.73 13.36
C THR A 43 3.84 -6.34 12.84
N VAL A 44 3.78 -6.74 11.55
CA VAL A 44 2.67 -7.54 11.00
C VAL A 44 2.49 -8.83 11.80
N ILE A 45 3.57 -9.59 12.00
CA ILE A 45 3.53 -10.86 12.73
C ILE A 45 3.13 -10.65 14.19
N LYS A 46 3.73 -9.64 14.85
CA LYS A 46 3.54 -9.44 16.28
C LYS A 46 2.19 -8.83 16.64
N PHE A 47 1.71 -7.86 15.85
CA PHE A 47 0.56 -7.02 16.18
C PHE A 47 -0.61 -7.18 15.21
N GLY A 48 -0.44 -7.87 14.09
CA GLY A 48 -1.46 -8.02 13.06
C GLY A 48 -2.66 -8.90 13.46
N GLY A 49 -2.61 -9.62 14.57
CA GLY A 49 -3.71 -10.51 14.98
C GLY A 49 -4.08 -11.47 13.85
N ARG A 50 -5.33 -11.40 13.36
CA ARG A 50 -5.80 -12.23 12.24
C ARG A 50 -5.00 -11.97 10.97
N ILE A 51 -4.67 -10.72 10.62
CA ILE A 51 -3.96 -10.43 9.37
C ILE A 51 -2.52 -10.98 9.36
N ALA A 52 -1.98 -11.41 10.51
CA ALA A 52 -0.67 -12.06 10.55
C ALA A 52 -0.62 -13.38 9.76
N ALA A 53 -1.78 -14.01 9.52
CA ALA A 53 -1.92 -15.22 8.72
C ALA A 53 -1.93 -14.95 7.19
N ALA A 54 -1.96 -13.68 6.76
CA ALA A 54 -1.87 -13.33 5.35
C ALA A 54 -0.55 -13.79 4.73
N LYS A 55 -0.58 -14.04 3.41
CA LYS A 55 0.64 -14.21 2.61
C LYS A 55 1.46 -12.92 2.67
N ARG A 56 2.77 -13.04 2.74
CA ARG A 56 3.67 -11.89 2.96
C ARG A 56 4.73 -11.85 1.88
N PHE A 57 4.81 -10.75 1.15
CA PHE A 57 5.73 -10.54 0.04
C PHE A 57 6.55 -9.27 0.22
N ALA A 58 7.87 -9.40 0.13
CA ALA A 58 8.80 -8.28 0.06
C ALA A 58 9.42 -8.23 -1.34
N LEU A 59 9.14 -7.15 -2.08
CA LEU A 59 9.76 -6.91 -3.36
C LEU A 59 10.95 -5.96 -3.22
N PHE A 60 12.04 -6.28 -3.91
CA PHE A 60 13.22 -5.41 -3.98
C PHE A 60 13.54 -5.06 -5.42
N VAL A 61 13.78 -3.77 -5.67
CA VAL A 61 14.13 -3.29 -7.01
C VAL A 61 15.62 -3.55 -7.27
N GLY A 62 15.90 -4.22 -8.39
CA GLY A 62 17.26 -4.48 -8.86
C GLY A 62 17.92 -5.70 -8.20
N ASP A 63 18.09 -5.68 -6.88
CA ASP A 63 18.76 -6.75 -6.11
C ASP A 63 18.38 -6.71 -4.62
N ILE A 64 18.88 -7.64 -3.79
CA ILE A 64 18.78 -7.62 -2.33
C ILE A 64 20.02 -8.26 -1.68
N ASP A 65 20.49 -7.68 -0.58
CA ASP A 65 21.45 -8.33 0.31
C ASP A 65 20.95 -9.70 0.81
N LYS A 66 21.78 -10.73 0.61
CA LYS A 66 21.43 -12.12 0.94
C LYS A 66 21.06 -12.31 2.41
N GLN A 67 21.74 -11.66 3.35
CA GLN A 67 21.45 -11.81 4.77
C GLN A 67 20.08 -11.23 5.11
N ILE A 68 19.71 -10.11 4.47
CA ILE A 68 18.38 -9.51 4.61
C ILE A 68 17.30 -10.41 3.99
N ALA A 69 17.55 -10.99 2.82
CA ALA A 69 16.63 -11.94 2.19
C ALA A 69 16.40 -13.17 3.07
N ASP A 70 17.48 -13.80 3.56
CA ASP A 70 17.42 -14.97 4.44
C ASP A 70 16.70 -14.65 5.76
N ALA A 71 16.91 -13.44 6.30
CA ALA A 71 16.19 -13.00 7.49
C ALA A 71 14.69 -12.90 7.24
N LEU A 72 14.27 -12.22 6.16
CA LEU A 72 12.85 -12.08 5.79
C LEU A 72 12.19 -13.44 5.53
N GLN A 73 12.90 -14.36 4.86
CA GLN A 73 12.41 -15.72 4.63
C GLN A 73 12.21 -16.50 5.93
N ARG A 74 13.10 -16.36 6.92
CA ARG A 74 12.91 -16.95 8.26
C ARG A 74 11.69 -16.41 8.99
N LEU A 75 11.24 -15.18 8.67
CA LEU A 75 9.97 -14.66 9.16
C LEU A 75 8.76 -15.25 8.41
N GLY A 76 8.94 -16.02 7.34
CA GLY A 76 7.87 -16.50 6.47
C GLY A 76 7.45 -15.46 5.42
N VAL A 77 8.34 -14.53 5.06
CA VAL A 77 8.12 -13.55 3.98
C VAL A 77 8.75 -14.07 2.70
N THR A 78 7.98 -14.11 1.62
CA THR A 78 8.51 -14.42 0.29
C THR A 78 9.23 -13.19 -0.27
N VAL A 79 10.50 -13.34 -0.61
CA VAL A 79 11.32 -12.26 -1.17
C VAL A 79 11.43 -12.42 -2.68
N ARG A 80 11.16 -11.36 -3.44
CA ARG A 80 11.39 -11.35 -4.89
C ARG A 80 12.16 -10.10 -5.32
N VAL A 81 13.06 -10.28 -6.28
CA VAL A 81 13.73 -9.18 -6.96
C VAL A 81 12.98 -8.83 -8.23
N VAL A 82 12.72 -7.55 -8.46
CA VAL A 82 11.98 -7.03 -9.62
C VAL A 82 12.79 -5.95 -10.32
N GLN A 83 12.56 -5.78 -11.61
CA GLN A 83 13.13 -4.65 -12.35
C GLN A 83 12.33 -3.37 -12.09
N PRO A 84 12.92 -2.18 -12.16
CA PRO A 84 12.15 -0.94 -12.07
C PRO A 84 11.10 -0.86 -13.18
N VAL A 85 10.00 -0.15 -12.93
CA VAL A 85 8.96 0.13 -13.93
C VAL A 85 9.48 1.17 -14.93
N ASP A 86 9.91 2.32 -14.42
CA ASP A 86 10.59 3.37 -15.16
C ASP A 86 11.53 4.11 -14.21
N ARG A 87 12.81 4.24 -14.56
CA ARG A 87 13.83 4.88 -13.71
C ARG A 87 13.51 6.35 -13.39
N ARG A 88 12.67 7.02 -14.19
CA ARG A 88 12.22 8.40 -13.97
C ARG A 88 11.11 8.50 -12.91
N ALA A 89 10.45 7.38 -12.58
CA ALA A 89 9.35 7.29 -11.62
C ALA A 89 9.56 6.15 -10.61
N PRO A 90 10.57 6.23 -9.73
CA PRO A 90 10.86 5.16 -8.76
C PRO A 90 9.67 4.86 -7.82
N TYR A 91 8.86 5.87 -7.48
CA TYR A 91 7.66 5.68 -6.66
C TYR A 91 6.60 4.80 -7.34
N ALA A 92 6.59 4.73 -8.67
CA ALA A 92 5.69 3.86 -9.43
C ALA A 92 6.14 2.39 -9.46
N ASN A 93 7.31 2.05 -8.89
CA ASN A 93 7.73 0.65 -8.75
C ASN A 93 6.72 -0.18 -7.96
N LYS A 94 5.85 0.46 -7.16
CA LYS A 94 4.69 -0.16 -6.50
C LYS A 94 3.80 -0.98 -7.46
N LEU A 95 3.73 -0.63 -8.74
CA LEU A 95 3.02 -1.42 -9.75
C LEU A 95 3.52 -2.86 -9.85
N ARG A 96 4.79 -3.14 -9.49
CA ARG A 96 5.35 -4.49 -9.44
C ARG A 96 4.65 -5.39 -8.42
N MET A 97 4.04 -4.82 -7.38
CA MET A 97 3.23 -5.60 -6.43
C MET A 97 2.03 -6.25 -7.11
N LEU A 98 1.41 -5.55 -8.07
CA LEU A 98 0.23 -6.02 -8.80
C LEU A 98 0.56 -7.04 -9.90
N GLU A 99 1.84 -7.36 -10.10
CA GLU A 99 2.30 -8.38 -11.06
C GLU A 99 2.43 -9.77 -10.40
N LEU A 100 2.16 -9.87 -9.10
CA LEU A 100 2.21 -11.14 -8.38
C LEU A 100 1.07 -12.06 -8.83
N ASN A 101 1.43 -13.21 -9.39
CA ASN A 101 0.48 -14.25 -9.84
C ASN A 101 0.07 -15.24 -8.73
N GLU A 102 0.21 -14.84 -7.48
CA GLU A 102 -0.14 -15.67 -6.33
C GLU A 102 -1.67 -15.70 -6.14
N PRO A 103 -2.25 -16.81 -5.67
CA PRO A 103 -3.68 -16.82 -5.38
C PRO A 103 -3.95 -15.96 -4.13
N TYR A 104 -4.80 -14.95 -4.27
CA TYR A 104 -5.31 -14.12 -3.18
C TYR A 104 -6.69 -13.57 -3.56
N GLU A 105 -7.48 -13.19 -2.57
CA GLU A 105 -8.72 -12.43 -2.78
C GLU A 105 -8.47 -10.94 -2.63
N VAL A 106 -7.62 -10.54 -1.68
CA VAL A 106 -7.34 -9.14 -1.37
C VAL A 106 -5.84 -8.91 -1.21
N MET A 107 -5.27 -7.99 -2.00
CA MET A 107 -3.91 -7.51 -1.82
C MET A 107 -3.90 -6.25 -0.96
N ILE A 108 -3.04 -6.20 0.06
CA ILE A 108 -2.68 -5.03 0.85
C ILE A 108 -1.30 -4.57 0.39
N ALA A 109 -1.27 -3.63 -0.56
CA ALA A 109 -0.06 -2.93 -1.00
C ALA A 109 0.29 -1.84 0.02
N ILE A 110 1.41 -2.01 0.72
CA ILE A 110 1.81 -1.18 1.85
C ILE A 110 3.22 -0.63 1.68
N ASP A 111 3.43 0.65 2.01
CA ASP A 111 4.76 1.24 2.02
C ASP A 111 5.62 0.58 3.09
N CYS A 112 6.90 0.38 2.78
CA CYS A 112 7.87 -0.20 3.71
C CYS A 112 8.07 0.65 4.97
N ASP A 113 7.87 1.95 4.91
CA ASP A 113 8.06 2.88 6.02
C ASP A 113 6.80 3.01 6.91
N THR A 114 6.13 1.88 7.09
CA THR A 114 4.95 1.73 7.94
C THR A 114 5.18 0.63 8.97
N VAL A 115 4.40 0.66 10.04
CA VAL A 115 4.32 -0.42 11.03
C VAL A 115 2.87 -0.76 11.32
N VAL A 116 2.61 -2.04 11.62
CA VAL A 116 1.30 -2.49 12.10
C VAL A 116 1.25 -2.34 13.60
N ALA A 117 0.28 -1.57 14.08
CA ALA A 117 0.07 -1.32 15.50
C ALA A 117 -0.94 -2.30 16.12
N ARG A 118 -1.92 -2.78 15.35
CA ARG A 118 -2.92 -3.77 15.77
C ARG A 118 -3.63 -4.40 14.56
N ASP A 119 -4.36 -5.47 14.81
CA ASP A 119 -5.17 -6.18 13.82
C ASP A 119 -6.15 -5.24 13.11
N PHE A 120 -6.09 -5.20 11.78
CA PHE A 120 -6.96 -4.41 10.92
C PHE A 120 -7.81 -5.24 9.96
N TYR A 121 -7.86 -6.55 10.17
CA TYR A 121 -8.57 -7.50 9.31
C TYR A 121 -10.01 -7.09 9.00
N ASN A 122 -10.77 -6.68 10.02
CA ASN A 122 -12.16 -6.26 9.89
C ASN A 122 -12.35 -4.94 9.10
N GLN A 123 -11.27 -4.28 8.67
CA GLN A 123 -11.33 -3.09 7.82
C GLN A 123 -11.27 -3.46 6.33
N LEU A 124 -10.85 -4.67 5.99
CA LEU A 124 -10.66 -5.13 4.62
C LEU A 124 -11.99 -5.39 3.92
N SER A 125 -12.01 -5.16 2.61
CA SER A 125 -13.18 -5.35 1.75
C SER A 125 -12.77 -6.14 0.50
N PRO A 126 -13.35 -7.33 0.27
CA PRO A 126 -13.08 -8.11 -0.95
C PRO A 126 -13.73 -7.51 -2.20
N SER A 127 -14.56 -6.48 -2.06
CA SER A 127 -15.33 -5.88 -3.17
C SER A 127 -14.96 -4.44 -3.49
N HIS A 128 -14.07 -3.81 -2.72
CA HIS A 128 -13.75 -2.40 -2.89
C HIS A 128 -12.25 -2.18 -2.86
N VAL A 129 -11.76 -1.30 -3.73
CA VAL A 129 -10.45 -0.69 -3.54
C VAL A 129 -10.53 0.25 -2.34
N GLN A 130 -9.56 0.16 -1.43
CA GLN A 130 -9.55 0.98 -0.24
C GLN A 130 -8.22 1.68 -0.08
N ALA A 131 -8.28 2.99 0.13
CA ALA A 131 -7.14 3.81 0.48
C ALA A 131 -7.62 4.99 1.31
N LYS A 132 -6.70 5.61 2.03
CA LYS A 132 -6.99 6.83 2.78
C LYS A 132 -6.79 8.05 1.87
N TYR A 133 -7.69 9.03 1.92
CA TYR A 133 -7.46 10.31 1.25
C TYR A 133 -6.11 10.92 1.67
N ALA A 134 -5.36 11.43 0.70
CA ALA A 134 -4.14 12.14 1.04
C ALA A 134 -4.51 13.44 1.78
N PRO A 135 -3.80 13.78 2.87
CA PRO A 135 -4.14 14.94 3.69
C PRO A 135 -3.94 16.27 2.95
N LEU A 136 -3.13 16.29 1.89
CA LEU A 136 -2.93 17.45 1.04
C LEU A 136 -3.11 17.04 -0.42
N ASN A 137 -4.07 17.68 -1.06
CA ASN A 137 -4.25 17.56 -2.50
C ASN A 137 -3.16 18.37 -3.24
N PRO A 138 -2.46 17.80 -4.24
CA PRO A 138 -1.41 18.50 -4.99
C PRO A 138 -1.95 19.70 -5.78
N PHE A 139 -3.23 19.70 -6.12
CA PHE A 139 -3.83 20.67 -7.02
C PHE A 139 -5.13 21.24 -6.47
N PRO A 140 -5.38 22.56 -6.65
CA PRO A 140 -6.73 23.10 -6.59
C PRO A 140 -7.60 22.52 -7.70
N GLN A 141 -8.92 22.62 -7.54
CA GLN A 141 -9.92 22.04 -8.44
C GLN A 141 -9.69 22.41 -9.93
N GLY A 142 -9.34 23.67 -10.23
CA GLY A 142 -9.09 24.11 -11.61
C GLY A 142 -7.91 23.39 -12.29
N LYS A 143 -6.86 23.07 -11.54
CA LYS A 143 -5.71 22.31 -12.05
C LYS A 143 -6.05 20.82 -12.27
N TRP A 144 -6.93 20.25 -11.45
CA TRP A 144 -7.51 18.93 -11.73
C TRP A 144 -8.36 18.92 -12.99
N ARG A 145 -9.18 19.96 -13.23
CA ARG A 145 -9.96 20.07 -14.47
C ARG A 145 -9.07 20.07 -15.71
N ILE A 146 -7.97 20.82 -15.70
CA ILE A 146 -6.98 20.81 -16.79
C ILE A 146 -6.41 19.41 -17.01
N LEU A 147 -5.99 18.74 -15.92
CA LEU A 147 -5.40 17.41 -16.00
C LEU A 147 -6.39 16.36 -16.52
N LEU A 148 -7.62 16.33 -15.99
CA LEU A 148 -8.65 15.36 -16.39
C LEU A 148 -9.12 15.61 -17.83
N SER A 149 -9.33 16.87 -18.21
CA SER A 149 -9.70 17.24 -19.57
C SER A 149 -8.63 16.81 -20.59
N ARG A 150 -7.34 16.94 -20.26
CA ARG A 150 -6.25 16.48 -21.13
C ARG A 150 -6.34 15.00 -21.47
N TYR A 151 -6.83 14.18 -20.54
CA TYR A 151 -6.94 12.73 -20.72
C TYR A 151 -8.36 12.25 -21.02
N GLY A 152 -9.29 13.18 -21.30
CA GLY A 152 -10.68 12.84 -21.60
C GLY A 152 -11.44 12.19 -20.44
N LEU A 153 -10.98 12.40 -19.20
CA LEU A 153 -11.62 11.85 -18.01
C LEU A 153 -12.71 12.80 -17.48
N PRO A 154 -13.83 12.25 -16.98
CA PRO A 154 -14.88 13.07 -16.40
C PRO A 154 -14.39 13.72 -15.10
N PHE A 155 -14.92 14.92 -14.82
CA PHE A 155 -14.78 15.51 -13.51
C PHE A 155 -15.81 14.87 -12.55
N PRO A 156 -15.41 14.40 -11.35
CA PRO A 156 -16.35 13.80 -10.39
C PRO A 156 -17.47 14.77 -9.98
N GLU A 157 -18.70 14.28 -9.91
CA GLU A 157 -19.88 15.07 -9.54
C GLU A 157 -19.80 15.66 -8.13
N SER A 158 -19.23 14.90 -7.19
CA SER A 158 -19.11 15.28 -5.78
C SER A 158 -18.08 16.39 -5.50
N ALA A 159 -17.46 16.95 -6.55
CA ALA A 159 -16.32 17.87 -6.52
C ALA A 159 -15.06 17.36 -5.80
N ASN A 160 -15.15 16.22 -5.11
CA ASN A 160 -14.07 15.58 -4.37
C ASN A 160 -13.32 14.64 -5.31
N ILE A 161 -12.11 15.05 -5.69
CA ILE A 161 -11.21 14.18 -6.45
C ILE A 161 -10.77 13.01 -5.54
N PRO A 162 -10.84 11.74 -6.01
CA PRO A 162 -10.37 10.57 -5.30
C PRO A 162 -8.82 10.53 -5.23
N TYR A 163 -8.24 11.53 -4.57
CA TYR A 163 -6.80 11.68 -4.39
C TYR A 163 -6.37 11.00 -3.08
N PHE A 164 -5.82 9.80 -3.21
CA PHE A 164 -5.47 8.93 -2.09
C PHE A 164 -3.97 8.92 -1.81
N ASN A 165 -3.63 8.72 -0.55
CA ASN A 165 -2.28 8.34 -0.17
C ASN A 165 -2.08 6.86 -0.49
N SER A 166 -1.16 6.55 -1.39
CA SER A 166 -0.88 5.18 -1.84
C SER A 166 -0.11 4.33 -0.81
N GLY A 167 0.23 4.85 0.37
CA GLY A 167 1.06 4.14 1.34
C GLY A 167 0.38 2.99 2.06
N VAL A 168 -0.95 2.94 2.04
CA VAL A 168 -1.74 1.74 2.37
C VAL A 168 -2.90 1.70 1.39
N LEU A 169 -2.85 0.71 0.50
CA LEU A 169 -3.81 0.49 -0.57
C LEU A 169 -4.24 -0.97 -0.55
N THR A 170 -5.55 -1.21 -0.53
CA THR A 170 -6.12 -2.55 -0.60
C THR A 170 -6.84 -2.71 -1.92
N ILE A 171 -6.52 -3.77 -2.67
CA ILE A 171 -7.05 -4.04 -4.00
C ILE A 171 -7.56 -5.48 -4.06
N PRO A 172 -8.87 -5.70 -4.29
CA PRO A 172 -9.41 -7.00 -4.63
C PRO A 172 -8.75 -7.59 -5.88
N ARG A 173 -8.49 -8.90 -5.88
CA ARG A 173 -7.82 -9.60 -6.99
C ARG A 173 -8.49 -9.36 -8.33
N GLN A 174 -9.83 -9.32 -8.34
CA GLN A 174 -10.63 -9.09 -9.55
C GLN A 174 -10.37 -7.73 -10.22
N HIS A 175 -9.79 -6.76 -9.52
CA HIS A 175 -9.47 -5.43 -10.07
C HIS A 175 -7.97 -5.19 -10.26
N ALA A 176 -7.11 -6.11 -9.83
CA ALA A 176 -5.68 -5.86 -9.77
C ALA A 176 -5.05 -5.63 -11.15
N ASP A 177 -5.47 -6.40 -12.16
CA ASP A 177 -4.92 -6.31 -13.52
C ASP A 177 -5.35 -5.01 -14.23
N ASP A 178 -6.63 -4.66 -14.15
CA ASP A 178 -7.18 -3.43 -14.74
C ASP A 178 -6.56 -2.19 -14.09
N ILE A 179 -6.50 -2.15 -12.75
CA ILE A 179 -5.85 -1.06 -12.02
C ILE A 179 -4.37 -0.96 -12.39
N ARG A 180 -3.64 -2.09 -12.48
CA ARG A 180 -2.24 -2.08 -12.88
C ARG A 180 -2.05 -1.49 -14.28
N ALA A 181 -2.88 -1.91 -15.23
CA ALA A 181 -2.81 -1.45 -16.61
C ALA A 181 -3.10 0.07 -16.71
N ALA A 182 -4.21 0.53 -16.13
CA ALA A 182 -4.59 1.94 -16.14
C ALA A 182 -3.57 2.81 -15.37
N TRP A 183 -3.12 2.37 -14.19
CA TRP A 183 -2.14 3.09 -13.39
C TRP A 183 -0.79 3.19 -14.10
N GLY A 184 -0.30 2.11 -14.70
CA GLY A 184 0.91 2.10 -15.53
C GLY A 184 0.82 3.04 -16.74
N LYS A 185 -0.32 3.03 -17.44
CA LYS A 185 -0.62 3.95 -18.54
C LYS A 185 -0.47 5.41 -18.08
N TYR A 186 -1.09 5.78 -16.95
CA TYR A 186 -1.03 7.15 -16.46
C TYR A 186 0.34 7.56 -15.92
N VAL A 187 1.12 6.65 -15.35
CA VAL A 187 2.54 6.91 -15.03
C VAL A 187 3.29 7.32 -16.30
N GLY A 188 3.13 6.58 -17.40
CA GLY A 188 3.77 6.88 -18.67
C GLY A 188 3.33 8.22 -19.27
N LEU A 189 2.02 8.50 -19.27
CA LEU A 189 1.47 9.75 -19.79
C LEU A 189 1.93 10.97 -18.97
N LEU A 190 1.90 10.90 -17.65
CA LEU A 190 2.36 11.99 -16.78
C LEU A 190 3.85 12.27 -16.92
N LEU A 191 4.68 11.23 -17.13
CA LEU A 191 6.10 11.39 -17.41
C LEU A 191 6.34 12.11 -18.75
N LYS A 192 5.61 11.69 -19.80
CA LYS A 192 5.69 12.30 -21.14
C LYS A 192 5.24 13.75 -21.13
N ASP A 193 4.12 14.04 -20.48
CA ASP A 193 3.47 15.35 -20.50
C ASP A 193 4.00 16.32 -19.44
N ARG A 194 4.94 15.89 -18.59
CA ARG A 194 5.45 16.67 -17.45
C ARG A 194 5.79 18.14 -17.77
N PRO A 195 6.37 18.50 -18.94
CA PRO A 195 6.67 19.90 -19.26
C PRO A 195 5.44 20.81 -19.38
N VAL A 196 4.28 20.25 -19.74
CA VAL A 196 3.03 21.01 -19.99
C VAL A 196 1.98 20.84 -18.89
N LEU A 197 2.24 19.97 -17.91
CA LEU A 197 1.35 19.74 -16.78
C LEU A 197 1.61 20.74 -15.64
N PRO A 198 0.61 20.99 -14.78
CA PRO A 198 0.84 21.67 -13.51
C PRO A 198 2.00 21.02 -12.75
N ARG A 199 2.85 21.82 -12.08
CA ARG A 199 3.99 21.27 -11.34
C ARG A 199 3.53 20.41 -10.16
N PHE A 200 4.13 19.22 -10.02
CA PHE A 200 3.98 18.31 -8.88
C PHE A 200 5.33 17.67 -8.52
N ARG A 201 5.43 17.16 -7.29
CA ARG A 201 6.62 16.46 -6.77
C ARG A 201 6.66 15.02 -7.29
N HIS A 202 7.84 14.42 -7.34
CA HIS A 202 8.02 13.07 -7.87
C HIS A 202 7.14 12.01 -7.18
N TYR A 203 7.02 12.04 -5.85
CA TYR A 203 6.15 11.10 -5.14
C TYR A 203 4.65 11.31 -5.40
N GLN A 204 4.26 12.52 -5.86
CA GLN A 204 2.86 12.80 -6.19
C GLN A 204 2.50 12.20 -7.55
N LEU A 205 3.47 11.94 -8.43
CA LEU A 205 3.23 11.32 -9.74
C LEU A 205 2.47 9.99 -9.59
N ASP A 206 2.97 9.12 -8.71
CA ASP A 206 2.37 7.82 -8.38
C ASP A 206 0.90 7.95 -7.95
N GLN A 207 0.63 8.85 -7.01
CA GLN A 207 -0.72 9.08 -6.46
C GLN A 207 -1.65 9.75 -7.46
N ILE A 208 -1.15 10.69 -8.26
CA ILE A 208 -1.93 11.31 -9.35
C ILE A 208 -2.28 10.23 -10.39
N ALA A 209 -1.32 9.39 -10.78
CA ALA A 209 -1.56 8.31 -11.73
C ALA A 209 -2.60 7.32 -11.20
N LEU A 210 -2.56 6.97 -9.91
CA LEU A 210 -3.58 6.15 -9.26
C LEU A 210 -4.96 6.80 -9.32
N THR A 211 -5.06 8.10 -9.04
CA THR A 211 -6.33 8.84 -9.15
C THR A 211 -6.88 8.79 -10.57
N LEU A 212 -6.04 9.00 -11.58
CA LEU A 212 -6.47 8.94 -12.99
C LEU A 212 -6.93 7.52 -13.36
N ALA A 213 -6.21 6.48 -12.90
CA ALA A 213 -6.59 5.09 -13.11
C ALA A 213 -7.96 4.76 -12.50
N LEU A 214 -8.21 5.17 -11.25
CA LEU A 214 -9.49 4.92 -10.57
C LEU A 214 -10.66 5.69 -11.21
N LEU A 215 -10.39 6.83 -11.86
CA LEU A 215 -11.42 7.58 -12.60
C LEU A 215 -11.71 6.98 -13.98
N GLU A 216 -10.71 6.36 -14.61
CA GLU A 216 -10.88 5.59 -15.84
C GLU A 216 -11.69 4.31 -15.58
N GLU A 217 -11.31 3.57 -14.54
CA GLU A 217 -11.92 2.30 -14.15
C GLU A 217 -13.22 2.50 -13.36
N ARG A 218 -14.26 3.02 -14.01
CA ARG A 218 -15.55 3.35 -13.37
C ARG A 218 -16.25 2.18 -12.69
N ALA A 219 -15.93 0.94 -13.10
CA ALA A 219 -16.45 -0.28 -12.49
C ALA A 219 -15.81 -0.60 -11.12
N VAL A 220 -14.69 0.04 -10.79
CA VAL A 220 -13.98 -0.17 -9.53
C VAL A 220 -14.62 0.68 -8.43
N ALA A 221 -15.33 0.01 -7.52
CA ALA A 221 -15.86 0.66 -6.33
C ALA A 221 -14.71 1.04 -5.37
N VAL A 222 -14.66 2.31 -4.98
CA VAL A 222 -13.65 2.81 -4.03
C VAL A 222 -14.31 3.14 -2.70
N LYS A 223 -13.79 2.56 -1.61
CA LYS A 223 -14.21 2.83 -0.24
C LYS A 223 -13.06 3.44 0.57
N PRO A 224 -13.13 4.73 0.94
CA PRO A 224 -12.07 5.37 1.69
C PRO A 224 -11.81 4.70 3.05
N TYR A 225 -10.55 4.56 3.42
CA TYR A 225 -10.16 4.12 4.74
C TYR A 225 -10.31 5.24 5.79
N PRO A 226 -10.61 4.90 7.07
CA PRO A 226 -10.50 5.86 8.15
C PRO A 226 -9.04 6.26 8.36
N ALA A 227 -8.82 7.43 8.96
CA ALA A 227 -7.48 8.02 9.10
C ALA A 227 -6.46 7.11 9.84
N VAL A 228 -6.94 6.27 10.75
CA VAL A 228 -6.17 5.30 11.56
C VAL A 228 -5.58 4.13 10.78
N MET A 229 -6.05 3.88 9.55
CA MET A 229 -5.50 2.84 8.65
C MET A 229 -4.23 3.28 7.93
N ASN A 230 -3.85 4.55 8.03
CA ASN A 230 -2.59 5.08 7.51
C ASN A 230 -2.26 6.35 8.32
N TYR A 231 -1.98 6.16 9.61
CA TYR A 231 -1.77 7.23 10.58
C TYR A 231 -0.38 7.84 10.41
N GLN A 232 -0.26 9.10 9.96
CA GLN A 232 1.03 9.68 9.59
C GLN A 232 1.62 10.53 10.72
N ILE A 233 2.83 10.21 11.18
CA ILE A 233 3.43 10.92 12.33
C ILE A 233 3.79 12.40 12.09
N LYS A 234 3.74 12.86 10.82
CA LYS A 234 4.10 14.23 10.42
C LYS A 234 2.94 15.23 10.44
N ARG A 235 1.74 14.83 10.86
CA ARG A 235 0.53 15.66 10.78
C ARG A 235 -0.27 15.61 12.07
N PRO A 236 -1.04 16.65 12.39
CA PRO A 236 -2.03 16.57 13.45
C PRO A 236 -3.05 15.50 13.04
N TYR A 237 -3.11 14.43 13.83
CA TYR A 237 -4.18 13.45 13.73
C TYR A 237 -5.01 13.48 15.01
N PRO A 238 -6.26 12.99 14.94
CA PRO A 238 -7.04 12.75 16.15
C PRO A 238 -6.28 11.81 17.09
N ASN A 239 -6.34 12.09 18.39
CA ASN A 239 -5.83 11.21 19.45
C ASN A 239 -6.63 9.90 19.43
N THR A 240 -6.23 8.96 18.56
CA THR A 240 -6.96 7.74 18.20
C THR A 240 -5.98 6.59 18.07
N ASP A 241 -6.48 5.36 18.24
CA ASP A 241 -5.64 4.16 18.25
C ASP A 241 -5.37 3.67 16.82
N PRO A 242 -4.14 3.84 16.29
CA PRO A 242 -3.84 3.53 14.90
C PRO A 242 -3.89 2.02 14.65
N TYR A 243 -4.34 1.63 13.46
CA TYR A 243 -4.12 0.29 12.92
C TYR A 243 -2.73 0.17 12.32
N ILE A 244 -2.36 1.16 11.50
CA ILE A 244 -1.09 1.25 10.79
C ILE A 244 -0.53 2.65 11.00
N ILE A 245 0.74 2.73 11.39
CA ILE A 245 1.47 3.99 11.56
C ILE A 245 2.40 4.14 10.37
N HIS A 246 2.22 5.21 9.60
CA HIS A 246 3.09 5.60 8.51
C HIS A 246 4.12 6.61 9.02
N HIS A 247 5.39 6.18 9.12
CA HIS A 247 6.44 6.98 9.73
C HIS A 247 7.25 7.82 8.74
N HIS A 248 7.02 7.72 7.42
CA HIS A 248 7.64 8.62 6.42
C HIS A 248 9.17 8.69 6.53
N HIS A 249 9.80 7.53 6.73
CA HIS A 249 11.22 7.33 7.02
C HIS A 249 11.76 8.06 8.27
N LYS A 250 10.90 8.45 9.22
CA LYS A 250 11.28 9.15 10.46
C LYS A 250 11.42 8.17 11.62
N THR A 251 12.54 7.46 11.62
CA THR A 251 13.03 6.72 12.78
C THR A 251 14.28 7.39 13.35
N ARG A 252 14.56 7.14 14.63
CA ARG A 252 15.80 7.56 15.30
C ARG A 252 16.33 6.36 16.06
N PHE A 253 17.56 5.92 15.75
CA PHE A 253 18.16 4.71 16.32
C PHE A 253 17.27 3.46 16.16
N GLY A 254 16.60 3.32 15.01
CA GLY A 254 15.68 2.22 14.74
C GLY A 254 14.33 2.30 15.47
N LEU A 255 14.00 3.43 16.11
CA LEU A 255 12.76 3.61 16.84
C LEU A 255 11.87 4.68 16.23
N LEU A 256 10.56 4.49 16.35
CA LEU A 256 9.54 5.43 15.92
C LEU A 256 9.51 6.65 16.84
N ARG A 257 9.27 7.82 16.26
CA ARG A 257 9.12 9.08 17.00
C ARG A 257 7.68 9.22 17.52
N GLU A 258 7.55 9.51 18.81
CA GLU A 258 6.28 9.91 19.44
C GLU A 258 5.76 11.24 18.86
N VAL A 259 4.43 11.36 18.81
CA VAL A 259 3.70 12.49 18.21
C VAL A 259 3.14 13.47 19.24
N GLY A 260 3.33 13.20 20.54
CA GLY A 260 2.87 14.07 21.63
C GLY A 260 1.40 13.89 21.97
N GLN A 261 0.83 12.71 21.69
CA GLN A 261 -0.58 12.38 21.96
C GLN A 261 -0.68 11.01 22.63
N GLN A 262 -1.47 10.95 23.71
CA GLN A 262 -1.50 9.80 24.61
C GLN A 262 -1.77 8.45 23.93
N ILE A 263 -2.79 8.39 23.06
CA ILE A 263 -3.26 7.13 22.46
C ILE A 263 -2.28 6.62 21.38
N PRO A 264 -1.91 7.39 20.35
CA PRO A 264 -0.93 6.93 19.38
C PRO A 264 0.46 6.72 20.00
N ASP A 265 0.88 7.52 21.00
CA ASP A 265 2.17 7.33 21.67
C ASP A 265 2.22 6.06 22.52
N ARG A 266 1.08 5.60 23.04
CA ARG A 266 0.99 4.27 23.66
C ARG A 266 1.27 3.16 22.65
N ALA A 267 0.72 3.24 21.44
CA ALA A 267 1.00 2.28 20.37
C ALA A 267 2.47 2.35 19.94
N ILE A 268 3.02 3.55 19.74
CA ILE A 268 4.42 3.79 19.40
C ILE A 268 5.36 3.22 20.46
N ARG A 269 5.11 3.48 21.75
CA ARG A 269 5.93 2.93 22.84
C ARG A 269 5.88 1.41 22.89
N ARG A 270 4.71 0.80 22.67
CA ARG A 270 4.59 -0.67 22.58
C ARG A 270 5.43 -1.24 21.45
N ILE A 271 5.37 -0.63 20.26
CA ILE A 271 6.15 -1.06 19.10
C ILE A 271 7.64 -0.85 19.36
N ASN A 272 8.06 0.31 19.85
CA ASN A 272 9.45 0.61 20.18
C ASN A 272 10.03 -0.37 21.21
N SER A 273 9.27 -0.72 22.24
CA SER A 273 9.67 -1.73 23.22
C SER A 273 9.86 -3.11 22.59
N PHE A 274 9.05 -3.49 21.60
CA PHE A 274 9.23 -4.71 20.83
C PHE A 274 10.48 -4.64 19.92
N LEU A 275 10.70 -3.53 19.23
CA LEU A 275 11.85 -3.37 18.32
C LEU A 275 13.18 -3.43 19.07
N ARG A 276 13.25 -2.93 20.31
CA ARG A 276 14.45 -3.01 21.16
C ARG A 276 14.87 -4.43 21.54
N LYS A 277 13.94 -5.39 21.57
CA LYS A 277 14.23 -6.77 22.01
C LYS A 277 15.05 -7.59 21.02
N GLY A 278 15.27 -7.09 19.79
CA GLY A 278 16.23 -7.69 18.85
C GLY A 278 15.91 -9.09 18.31
N GLU A 279 14.82 -9.73 18.76
CA GLU A 279 14.40 -11.09 18.35
C GLU A 279 14.00 -11.21 16.87
#